data_AF-A0A822GF73-F1
#
_entry.id   AF-A0A822GF73-F1
#
_cell.length_a   1.000
_cell.length_b   1.000
_cell.length_c   1.000
_cell.angle_alpha   90.00
_cell.angle_beta   90.00
_cell.angle_gamma   90.00
#
_symmetry.space_group_name_H-M   'P 1'
#
loop_
_entity.id
_entity.type
_entity.pdbx_description
1 polymer ?
#
loop_
_entity_poly.entity_id
_entity_poly.type
_entity_poly.pdbx_seq_one_letter_code
_entity_poly.pdbx_strand_id
1 'polypeptide(L)'
;RPSLSKTHEESTNELAQSLVECQQITQLIFENRLNEALRKTKEQENRSLYHSLLHSSISFMQAGMTFNQDDIEATIQALRHTTNIAKKYEPY
;
A
#
# COMPACT_ATOMS: atom_id res chain seq x y z
N ARG A 1 -29.51 21.38 -1.42
CA ARG A 1 -28.65 20.52 -2.26
C ARG A 1 -27.23 20.51 -1.66
N PRO A 2 -26.92 19.62 -0.70
CA PRO A 2 -25.57 19.47 -0.17
C PRO A 2 -24.96 18.18 -0.76
N SER A 3 -24.27 18.24 -1.90
CA SER A 3 -23.88 16.98 -2.56
C SER A 3 -22.68 17.00 -3.51
N LEU A 4 -21.89 18.08 -3.59
CA LEU A 4 -20.66 18.07 -4.40
C LEU A 4 -19.41 18.49 -3.61
N SER A 5 -19.53 19.43 -2.68
CA SER A 5 -18.40 19.90 -1.87
C SER A 5 -17.95 18.87 -0.82
N LYS A 6 -18.89 18.17 -0.17
CA LYS A 6 -18.56 17.15 0.84
C LYS A 6 -17.75 15.98 0.27
N THR A 7 -18.10 15.50 -0.91
CA THR A 7 -17.46 14.31 -1.52
C THR A 7 -16.01 14.56 -1.88
N HIS A 8 -15.68 15.75 -2.39
CA HIS A 8 -14.30 16.09 -2.76
C HIS A 8 -13.41 16.32 -1.53
N GLU A 9 -13.98 16.90 -0.47
CA GLU A 9 -13.30 17.15 0.80
C GLU A 9 -13.08 15.83 1.60
N GLU A 10 -14.05 14.92 1.55
CA GLU A 10 -13.95 13.56 2.11
C GLU A 10 -12.86 12.73 1.41
N SER A 11 -12.81 12.72 0.07
CA SER A 11 -11.76 12.01 -0.69
C SER A 11 -10.35 12.57 -0.42
N THR A 12 -10.21 13.89 -0.24
CA THR A 12 -8.92 14.49 0.16
C THR A 12 -8.51 14.10 1.58
N ASN A 13 -9.46 13.92 2.49
CA ASN A 13 -9.21 13.51 3.87
C ASN A 13 -8.80 12.02 3.95
N GLU A 14 -9.46 11.15 3.20
CA GLU A 14 -9.11 9.73 3.09
C GLU A 14 -7.71 9.50 2.49
N LEU A 15 -7.34 10.32 1.50
CA LEU A 15 -6.00 10.32 0.92
C LEU A 15 -4.94 10.76 1.93
N ALA A 16 -5.18 11.87 2.63
CA ALA A 16 -4.28 12.37 3.67
C ALA A 16 -4.09 11.33 4.78
N GLN A 17 -5.17 10.68 5.20
CA GLN A 17 -5.11 9.59 6.18
C GLN A 17 -4.27 8.41 5.67
N SER A 18 -4.47 7.98 4.41
CA SER A 18 -3.67 6.90 3.81
C SER A 18 -2.18 7.22 3.80
N LEU A 19 -1.81 8.48 3.56
CA LEU A 19 -0.41 8.91 3.58
C LEU A 19 0.19 8.85 4.98
N VAL A 20 -0.56 9.28 6.01
CA VAL A 20 -0.11 9.20 7.40
C VAL A 20 0.06 7.74 7.84
N GLU A 21 -0.89 6.87 7.49
CA GLU A 21 -0.82 5.42 7.76
C GLU A 21 0.42 4.80 7.08
N CYS A 22 0.67 5.13 5.80
CA CYS A 22 1.85 4.68 5.08
C CYS A 22 3.17 5.20 5.67
N GLN A 23 3.20 6.44 6.19
CA GLN A 23 4.37 7.00 6.85
C GLN A 23 4.72 6.22 8.13
N GLN A 24 3.72 5.87 8.95
CA GLN A 24 3.91 5.08 10.17
C GLN A 24 4.45 3.68 9.85
N ILE A 25 3.94 3.05 8.79
CA ILE A 25 4.44 1.75 8.35
C ILE A 25 5.88 1.86 7.84
N THR A 26 6.20 2.93 7.10
CA THR A 26 7.55 3.17 6.60
C THR A 26 8.55 3.36 7.75
N GLN A 27 8.12 3.99 8.84
CA GLN A 27 8.93 4.11 10.05
C GLN A 27 9.30 2.73 10.63
N LEU A 28 8.39 1.75 10.61
CA LEU A 28 8.68 0.38 11.05
C LEU A 28 9.77 -0.29 10.20
N ILE A 29 9.81 0.00 8.90
CA ILE A 29 10.85 -0.50 7.99
C ILE A 29 12.22 0.05 8.41
N PHE A 30 12.31 1.36 8.66
CA PHE A 30 13.56 2.00 9.11
C PHE A 30 14.00 1.55 10.51
N GLU A 31 13.05 1.16 11.37
CA GLU A 31 13.32 0.54 12.67
C GLU A 31 13.69 -0.95 12.59
N ASN A 32 13.86 -1.50 11.38
CA ASN A 32 14.15 -2.91 11.14
C ASN A 32 13.06 -3.87 11.64
N ARG A 33 11.81 -3.40 11.73
CA ARG A 33 10.61 -4.16 12.14
C ARG A 33 9.81 -4.60 10.93
N LEU A 34 10.48 -5.17 9.92
CA LEU A 34 9.89 -5.53 8.63
C LEU A 34 8.69 -6.47 8.74
N ASN A 35 8.74 -7.48 9.61
CA ASN A 35 7.62 -8.42 9.82
C ASN A 35 6.34 -7.73 10.30
N GLU A 36 6.50 -6.70 11.13
CA GLU A 36 5.36 -5.92 11.62
C GLU A 36 4.82 -4.97 10.55
N ALA A 37 5.73 -4.35 9.79
CA ALA A 37 5.38 -3.52 8.65
C ALA A 37 4.60 -4.32 7.60
N LEU A 38 5.03 -5.55 7.30
CA LEU A 38 4.37 -6.46 6.36
C LEU A 38 2.96 -6.85 6.81
N ARG A 39 2.79 -7.21 8.10
CA ARG A 39 1.46 -7.55 8.64
C ARG A 39 0.50 -6.37 8.52
N LYS A 40 0.96 -5.17 8.90
CA LYS A 40 0.16 -3.95 8.82
C LYS A 40 -0.22 -3.57 7.40
N THR A 41 0.71 -3.67 6.43
CA THR A 41 0.39 -3.35 5.03
C THR A 41 -0.56 -4.35 4.39
N LYS A 42 -0.39 -5.64 4.66
CA LYS A 42 -1.25 -6.69 4.11
C LYS A 42 -2.72 -6.51 4.50
N GLU A 43 -2.99 -6.07 5.73
CA GLU A 43 -4.35 -5.77 6.20
C GLU A 43 -4.99 -4.57 5.47
N GLN A 44 -4.17 -3.68 4.91
CA GLN A 44 -4.61 -2.41 4.34
C GLN A 44 -4.41 -2.29 2.82
N GLU A 45 -3.86 -3.31 2.16
CA GLU A 45 -3.41 -3.24 0.76
C GLU A 45 -4.50 -2.78 -0.22
N ASN A 46 -5.78 -3.10 0.07
CA ASN A 46 -6.92 -2.76 -0.76
C ASN A 46 -7.51 -1.35 -0.50
N ARG A 47 -7.05 -0.63 0.53
CA ARG A 47 -7.68 0.64 0.96
C ARG A 47 -7.33 1.80 0.05
N SER A 48 -6.12 1.83 -0.50
CA SER A 48 -5.71 2.87 -1.45
C SER A 48 -4.51 2.42 -2.27
N LEU A 49 -4.25 3.13 -3.38
CA LEU A 49 -3.06 2.88 -4.21
C LEU A 49 -1.77 2.98 -3.39
N TYR A 50 -1.69 3.89 -2.42
CA TYR A 50 -0.53 4.05 -1.54
C TYR A 50 -0.27 2.82 -0.67
N HIS A 51 -1.32 2.23 -0.08
CA HIS A 51 -1.17 1.01 0.72
C HIS A 51 -0.73 -0.18 -0.13
N SER A 52 -1.31 -0.34 -1.33
CA SER A 52 -0.92 -1.41 -2.24
C SER A 52 0.54 -1.27 -2.70
N LEU A 53 0.96 -0.04 -3.07
CA LEU A 53 2.35 0.25 -3.43
C LEU A 53 3.31 -0.04 -2.28
N LEU A 54 2.97 0.38 -1.06
CA LEU A 54 3.80 0.14 0.11
C LEU A 54 3.89 -1.35 0.45
N HIS A 55 2.77 -2.09 0.37
CA HIS A 55 2.77 -3.55 0.53
C HIS A 55 3.71 -4.23 -0.46
N SER A 56 3.59 -3.92 -1.76
CA SER A 56 4.45 -4.51 -2.79
C SER A 56 5.93 -4.20 -2.57
N SER A 57 6.25 -3.00 -2.06
CA SER A 57 7.62 -2.57 -1.78
C SER A 57 8.23 -3.33 -0.59
N ILE A 58 7.44 -3.57 0.47
CA ILE A 58 7.89 -4.35 1.64
C ILE A 58 8.06 -5.83 1.28
N SER A 59 7.13 -6.39 0.51
CA SER A 59 7.24 -7.77 0.01
C SER A 59 8.51 -7.94 -0.84
N PHE A 60 8.84 -6.97 -1.69
CA PHE A 60 10.10 -6.98 -2.44
C PHE A 60 11.35 -6.98 -1.54
N MET A 61 11.36 -6.16 -0.48
CA MET A 61 12.45 -6.18 0.50
C MET A 61 12.58 -7.54 1.18
N GLN A 62 11.46 -8.16 1.58
CA GLN A 62 11.47 -9.50 2.17
C GLN A 62 12.03 -10.54 1.20
N ALA A 63 11.56 -10.56 -0.04
CA ALA A 63 12.07 -11.47 -1.07
C ALA A 63 13.58 -11.28 -1.32
N GLY A 64 14.07 -10.03 -1.32
CA GLY A 64 15.50 -9.73 -1.45
C GLY A 64 16.34 -10.12 -0.24
N MET A 65 15.74 -10.23 0.95
CA MET A 65 16.44 -10.66 2.16
C MET A 65 16.49 -12.18 2.31
N THR A 66 15.42 -12.87 1.95
CA THR A 66 15.29 -14.33 2.10
C THR A 66 15.75 -15.09 0.87
N PHE A 67 15.67 -14.46 -0.32
CA PHE A 67 15.81 -15.11 -1.62
C PHE A 67 14.90 -16.35 -1.77
N ASN A 68 13.83 -16.43 -0.99
CA ASN A 68 12.89 -17.54 -1.04
C ASN A 68 11.96 -17.38 -2.26
N GLN A 69 11.79 -18.46 -3.02
CA GLN A 69 10.91 -18.49 -4.19
C GLN A 69 9.46 -18.12 -3.85
N ASP A 70 8.96 -18.52 -2.68
CA ASP A 70 7.61 -18.20 -2.23
C ASP A 70 7.44 -16.69 -1.97
N ASP A 71 8.46 -16.05 -1.40
CA ASP A 71 8.46 -14.60 -1.14
C ASP A 71 8.55 -13.80 -2.47
N ILE A 72 9.31 -14.33 -3.44
CA ILE A 72 9.39 -13.76 -4.80
C ILE A 72 8.02 -13.83 -5.49
N GLU A 73 7.35 -14.98 -5.45
CA GLU A 73 6.03 -15.16 -6.04
C GLU A 73 4.98 -14.27 -5.36
N ALA A 74 5.02 -14.16 -4.02
CA ALA A 74 4.16 -13.25 -3.27
C ALA A 74 4.37 -11.78 -3.70
N THR A 75 5.62 -11.38 -3.95
CA THR A 75 5.94 -10.03 -4.46
C THR A 75 5.34 -9.80 -5.85
N ILE A 76 5.45 -10.76 -6.76
CA ILE A 76 4.86 -10.68 -8.10
C ILE A 76 3.34 -10.51 -8.01
N GLN A 77 2.67 -11.25 -7.12
CA GLN A 77 1.24 -11.13 -6.89
C GLN A 77 0.85 -9.75 -6.35
N ALA A 78 1.60 -9.22 -5.37
CA ALA A 78 1.38 -7.88 -4.83
C ALA A 78 1.56 -6.77 -5.88
N LEU A 79 2.55 -6.90 -6.77
CA LEU A 79 2.75 -5.96 -7.87
C LEU A 79 1.60 -6.00 -8.88
N ARG A 80 1.13 -7.20 -9.28
CA ARG A 80 -0.04 -7.34 -10.16
C ARG A 80 -1.29 -6.72 -9.54
N HIS A 81 -1.50 -6.93 -8.25
CA HIS A 81 -2.60 -6.33 -7.51
C HIS A 81 -2.52 -4.79 -7.54
N THR A 82 -1.33 -4.24 -7.29
CA THR A 82 -1.07 -2.80 -7.35
C THR A 82 -1.36 -2.22 -8.72
N THR A 83 -0.93 -2.88 -9.80
CA THR A 83 -1.25 -2.47 -11.17
C THR A 83 -2.77 -2.45 -11.42
N ASN A 84 -3.51 -3.43 -10.90
CA ASN A 84 -4.97 -3.47 -11.04
C ASN A 84 -5.65 -2.32 -10.28
N ILE A 85 -5.14 -1.94 -9.11
CA ILE A 85 -5.63 -0.76 -8.38
C ILE A 85 -5.28 0.51 -9.16
N ALA A 86 -4.04 0.66 -9.64
CA ALA A 86 -3.58 1.85 -10.38
C ALA A 86 -4.45 2.14 -11.61
N LYS A 87 -4.85 1.11 -12.37
CA LYS A 87 -5.76 1.23 -13.52
C LYS A 87 -7.11 1.88 -13.18
N LYS A 88 -7.59 1.77 -11.94
CA LYS A 88 -8.83 2.44 -11.50
C LYS A 88 -8.67 3.96 -11.41
N TYR A 89 -7.44 4.46 -11.36
CA TYR A 89 -7.09 5.86 -11.21
C TYR A 89 -6.52 6.48 -12.50
N GLU A 90 -6.35 5.71 -13.58
CA GLU A 90 -5.94 6.26 -14.87
C GLU A 90 -7.08 7.12 -15.45
N PRO A 91 -6.85 8.41 -15.74
CA PRO A 91 -7.83 9.22 -16.47
C PRO A 91 -7.89 8.74 -17.92
N TYR A 92 -9.11 8.44 -18.40
CA TYR A 92 -9.40 8.05 -19.78
C TYR A 92 -8.80 9.02 -20.82
#